data_AF-A0A529ZUY5-F1
#
_entry.id   AF-A0A529ZUY5-F1
#
_cell.length_a   1.000
_cell.length_b   1.000
_cell.length_c   1.000
_cell.angle_alpha   90.00
_cell.angle_beta   90.00
_cell.angle_gamma   90.00
#
_symmetry.space_group_name_H-M   'P 1'
#
loop_
_entity.id
_entity.type
_entity.pdbx_description
1 polymer ?
#
loop_
_entity_poly.entity_id
_entity_poly.type
_entity_poly.pdbx_seq_one_letter_code
_entity_poly.pdbx_strand_id
1 'polypeptide(L)'
;MSTAALSELEPVVPLETHPPEIAIEEVSRDISRAIERAELAAWLDLYDAAPADFAARHGLSIASEGDLVWTTCTTIPFIHFNCVKNIGVDGPATEEQLDALLAHYRNVGITRPWFYTSPHTEPARLRCWLEARGLQ
;
A
#
# COMPACT_ATOMS: atom_id res chain seq x y z
N MET A 1 11.26 -25.19 -56.22
CA MET A 1 11.33 -24.44 -54.95
C MET A 1 10.00 -24.67 -54.25
N SER A 2 10.00 -25.48 -53.19
CA SER A 2 8.76 -25.95 -52.53
C SER A 2 8.47 -25.07 -51.32
N THR A 3 7.36 -24.35 -51.41
CA THR A 3 6.78 -23.48 -50.39
C THR A 3 5.89 -24.33 -49.48
N ALA A 4 6.46 -24.97 -48.46
CA ALA A 4 5.66 -25.67 -47.45
C ALA A 4 6.48 -25.88 -46.17
N ALA A 5 6.76 -24.79 -45.44
CA ALA A 5 7.42 -24.84 -44.14
C ALA A 5 6.75 -23.90 -43.13
N LEU A 6 5.41 -23.82 -43.16
CA LEU A 6 4.60 -23.08 -42.19
C LEU A 6 3.26 -23.80 -41.99
N SER A 7 3.23 -24.95 -41.29
CA SER A 7 1.95 -25.52 -40.85
C SER A 7 2.13 -26.58 -39.76
N GLU A 8 2.77 -26.24 -38.64
CA GLU A 8 2.66 -27.04 -37.42
C GLU A 8 2.67 -26.06 -36.23
N LEU A 9 1.64 -25.21 -36.15
CA LEU A 9 1.31 -24.55 -34.89
C LEU A 9 0.29 -25.46 -34.21
N GLU A 10 0.70 -26.09 -33.10
CA GLU A 10 -0.22 -26.81 -32.22
C GLU A 10 -1.43 -25.93 -31.89
N PRO A 11 -2.64 -26.49 -31.80
CA PRO A 11 -3.81 -25.71 -31.42
C PRO A 11 -3.57 -25.10 -30.05
N VAL A 12 -3.63 -23.77 -29.97
CA VAL A 12 -3.62 -23.01 -28.71
C VAL A 12 -4.78 -23.54 -27.87
N VAL A 13 -4.48 -24.34 -26.85
CA VAL A 13 -5.46 -24.75 -25.85
C VAL A 13 -5.93 -23.48 -25.15
N PRO A 14 -7.23 -23.15 -25.16
CA PRO A 14 -7.72 -21.99 -24.43
C PRO A 14 -7.36 -22.17 -22.95
N LEU A 15 -6.69 -21.17 -22.38
CA LEU A 15 -6.48 -21.11 -20.93
C LEU A 15 -7.86 -21.16 -20.26
N GLU A 16 -8.13 -22.23 -19.51
CA GLU A 16 -9.31 -22.31 -18.67
C GLU A 16 -9.18 -21.25 -17.58
N THR A 17 -9.98 -20.19 -17.67
CA THR A 17 -10.09 -19.20 -16.59
C THR A 17 -10.93 -19.83 -15.49
N HIS A 18 -10.29 -20.43 -14.50
CA HIS A 18 -10.98 -20.81 -13.27
C HIS A 18 -11.37 -19.52 -12.52
N PRO A 19 -12.66 -19.24 -12.32
CA PRO A 19 -13.04 -18.19 -11.39
C PRO A 19 -12.52 -18.58 -10.00
N PRO A 20 -12.10 -17.61 -9.16
CA PRO A 20 -11.71 -17.93 -7.80
C PRO A 20 -12.86 -18.66 -7.10
N GLU A 21 -12.58 -19.78 -6.42
CA GLU A 21 -13.57 -20.50 -5.59
C GLU A 21 -14.08 -19.64 -4.43
N ILE A 22 -13.36 -18.56 -4.10
CA ILE A 22 -13.71 -17.59 -3.08
C ILE A 22 -14.63 -16.55 -3.72
N ALA A 23 -15.87 -16.47 -3.23
CA ALA A 23 -16.79 -15.39 -3.57
C ALA A 23 -16.18 -14.05 -3.14
N ILE A 24 -15.95 -13.16 -4.11
CA ILE A 24 -15.55 -11.77 -3.83
C ILE A 24 -16.82 -11.04 -3.39
N GLU A 25 -17.00 -10.90 -2.09
CA GLU A 25 -18.07 -10.08 -1.53
C GLU A 25 -17.77 -8.60 -1.77
N GLU A 26 -18.78 -7.86 -2.24
CA GLU A 26 -18.74 -6.40 -2.31
C GLU A 26 -18.74 -5.82 -0.89
N VAL A 27 -17.57 -5.39 -0.42
CA VAL A 27 -17.44 -4.68 0.85
C VAL A 27 -17.84 -3.23 0.66
N SER A 28 -18.85 -2.75 1.39
CA SER A 28 -19.26 -1.34 1.33
C SER A 28 -18.16 -0.38 1.79
N ARG A 29 -18.21 0.88 1.33
CA ARG A 29 -17.27 1.93 1.75
C ARG A 29 -17.21 2.09 3.27
N ASP A 30 -18.35 2.05 3.95
CA ASP A 30 -18.42 2.25 5.40
C ASP A 30 -17.75 1.10 6.15
N ILE A 31 -17.95 -0.15 5.71
CA ILE A 31 -17.27 -1.31 6.31
C ILE A 31 -15.76 -1.25 6.03
N SER A 32 -15.36 -0.94 4.79
CA SER A 32 -13.93 -0.77 4.46
C SER A 32 -13.29 0.27 5.36
N ARG A 33 -13.92 1.44 5.52
CA ARG A 33 -13.44 2.52 6.41
C ARG A 33 -13.35 2.07 7.87
N ALA A 34 -14.33 1.30 8.36
CA ALA A 34 -14.33 0.79 9.72
C ALA A 34 -13.16 -0.19 9.95
N ILE A 35 -12.85 -1.04 8.97
CA ILE A 35 -11.72 -1.98 9.01
C ILE A 35 -10.38 -1.23 9.03
N GLU A 36 -10.20 -0.25 8.13
CA GLU A 36 -8.98 0.57 8.08
C GLU A 36 -8.73 1.29 9.41
N ARG A 37 -9.78 1.86 10.02
CA ARG A 37 -9.69 2.50 11.34
C ARG A 37 -9.36 1.52 12.47
N ALA A 38 -9.91 0.31 12.41
CA ALA A 38 -9.57 -0.73 13.38
C ALA A 38 -8.09 -1.15 13.25
N GLU A 39 -7.58 -1.27 12.02
CA GLU A 39 -6.15 -1.49 11.78
C GLU A 39 -5.32 -0.34 12.38
N LEU A 40 -5.66 0.92 12.08
CA LEU A 40 -4.95 2.07 12.62
C LEU A 40 -4.83 2.04 14.14
N ALA A 41 -5.94 1.77 14.84
CA ALA A 41 -5.95 1.69 16.29
C ALA A 41 -4.98 0.60 16.81
N ALA A 42 -4.94 -0.56 16.15
CA ALA A 42 -4.03 -1.63 16.50
C ALA A 42 -2.55 -1.26 16.25
N TRP A 43 -2.24 -0.54 15.17
CA TRP A 43 -0.88 -0.07 14.90
C TRP A 43 -0.40 0.98 15.91
N LEU A 44 -1.28 1.90 16.30
CA LEU A 44 -0.98 2.89 17.33
C LEU A 44 -0.69 2.22 18.67
N ASP A 45 -1.53 1.28 19.09
CA ASP A 45 -1.33 0.50 20.33
C ASP A 45 -0.01 -0.29 20.30
N LEU A 46 0.28 -0.96 19.18
CA LEU A 46 1.52 -1.72 19.02
C LEU A 46 2.79 -0.85 19.14
N TYR A 47 2.77 0.35 18.57
CA TYR A 47 3.92 1.26 18.62
C TYR A 47 4.05 1.98 19.96
N ASP A 48 2.93 2.29 20.63
CA ASP A 48 2.94 2.84 21.99
C ASP A 48 3.53 1.85 23.00
N ALA A 49 3.25 0.56 22.82
CA ALA A 49 3.80 -0.52 23.65
C ALA A 49 5.30 -0.83 23.38
N ALA A 50 5.92 -0.24 22.35
CA ALA A 50 7.30 -0.54 21.99
C ALA A 50 8.29 0.00 23.04
N PRO A 51 9.31 -0.77 23.48
CA PRO A 51 10.32 -0.28 24.40
C PRO A 51 11.05 0.95 23.84
N ALA A 52 11.12 2.03 24.61
CA ALA A 52 11.67 3.30 24.15
C ALA A 52 13.14 3.20 23.72
N ASP A 53 13.94 2.35 24.38
CA ASP A 53 15.34 2.14 24.03
C ASP A 53 15.49 1.40 22.69
N PHE A 54 14.61 0.43 22.43
CA PHE A 54 14.51 -0.26 21.15
C PHE A 54 14.08 0.71 20.06
N ALA A 55 13.04 1.51 20.30
CA ALA A 55 12.53 2.47 19.34
C ALA A 55 13.60 3.48 18.91
N ALA A 56 14.32 4.06 19.88
CA ALA A 56 15.41 4.99 19.62
C ALA A 56 16.56 4.34 18.83
N ARG A 57 16.95 3.11 19.19
CA ARG A 57 18.06 2.39 18.52
C ARG A 57 17.75 2.02 17.09
N HIS A 58 16.49 1.67 16.82
CA HIS A 58 16.06 1.15 15.52
C HIS A 58 15.40 2.19 14.62
N GLY A 59 15.24 3.42 15.11
CA GLY A 59 14.49 4.47 14.44
C GLY A 59 13.02 4.12 14.24
N LEU A 60 12.45 3.30 15.13
CA LEU A 60 11.05 2.89 15.07
C LEU A 60 10.18 4.04 15.56
N SER A 61 9.30 4.56 14.71
CA SER A 61 8.34 5.58 15.12
C SER A 61 7.04 5.51 14.31
N ILE A 62 5.98 6.03 14.91
CA ILE A 62 4.68 6.25 14.30
C ILE A 62 4.30 7.71 14.46
N ALA A 63 3.73 8.31 13.43
CA ALA A 63 3.26 9.68 13.45
C ALA A 63 1.90 9.78 12.75
N SER A 64 1.16 10.86 13.03
CA SER A 64 -0.17 11.07 12.50
C SER A 64 -0.45 12.54 12.16
N GLU A 65 -1.34 12.74 11.18
CA GLU A 65 -1.97 14.02 10.83
C GLU A 65 -3.47 13.78 10.63
N GLY A 66 -4.28 14.12 11.65
CA GLY A 66 -5.67 13.68 11.68
C GLY A 66 -5.75 12.14 11.70
N ASP A 67 -6.52 11.56 10.78
CA ASP A 67 -6.66 10.11 10.65
C ASP A 67 -5.58 9.49 9.73
N LEU A 68 -4.70 10.29 9.11
CA LEU A 68 -3.57 9.79 8.31
C LEU A 68 -2.44 9.37 9.24
N VAL A 69 -1.92 8.15 9.10
CA VAL A 69 -0.87 7.59 9.97
C VAL A 69 0.26 7.05 9.11
N TRP A 70 1.50 7.23 9.55
CA TRP A 70 2.65 6.62 8.90
C TRP A 70 3.69 6.13 9.91
N THR A 71 4.38 5.07 9.54
CA THR A 71 5.42 4.44 10.35
C THR A 71 6.78 4.58 9.68
N THR A 72 7.84 4.62 10.49
CA THR A 72 9.22 4.56 10.02
C THR A 72 10.03 3.58 10.88
N CYS A 73 10.99 2.91 10.24
CA CYS A 73 12.08 2.15 10.86
C CYS A 73 13.29 2.17 9.91
N THR A 74 14.42 2.67 10.39
CA THR A 74 15.62 2.91 9.57
C THR A 74 16.59 1.75 9.54
N THR A 75 16.40 0.75 10.42
CA THR A 75 17.37 -0.34 10.62
C THR A 75 16.82 -1.72 10.28
N ILE A 76 15.51 -1.93 10.33
CA ILE A 76 14.87 -3.22 10.05
C ILE A 76 14.20 -3.11 8.67
N PRO A 77 14.65 -3.88 7.65
CA PRO A 77 14.11 -3.81 6.30
C PRO A 77 12.81 -4.61 6.17
N PHE A 78 11.82 -4.29 7.02
CA PHE A 78 10.51 -4.92 6.98
C PHE A 78 9.47 -3.93 6.44
N ILE A 79 8.78 -4.36 5.39
CA ILE A 79 7.82 -3.58 4.61
C ILE A 79 6.78 -2.86 5.47
N HIS A 80 6.22 -3.55 6.47
CA HIS A 80 5.16 -3.00 7.32
C HIS A 80 5.67 -1.97 8.34
N PHE A 81 6.98 -1.77 8.48
CA PHE A 81 7.53 -0.73 9.36
C PHE A 81 7.74 0.60 8.64
N ASN A 82 7.64 0.64 7.32
CA ASN A 82 7.80 1.84 6.51
C ASN A 82 6.58 2.04 5.62
N CYS A 83 5.42 2.30 6.25
CA CYS A 83 4.16 2.40 5.53
C CYS A 83 3.29 3.58 5.96
N VAL A 84 2.51 4.08 5.00
CA VAL A 84 1.44 5.08 5.15
C VAL A 84 0.12 4.34 5.12
N LYS A 85 -0.74 4.68 6.07
CA LYS A 85 -2.04 4.06 6.31
C LYS A 85 -3.13 5.09 6.23
N ASN A 86 -4.31 4.64 5.79
CA ASN A 86 -5.54 5.43 5.80
C ASN A 86 -5.53 6.69 4.90
N ILE A 87 -4.57 6.79 3.99
CA ILE A 87 -4.55 7.85 2.97
C ILE A 87 -5.79 7.71 2.07
N GLY A 88 -6.54 8.80 1.93
CA GLY A 88 -7.71 8.83 1.06
C GLY A 88 -8.93 8.04 1.57
N VAL A 89 -8.91 7.52 2.80
CA VAL A 89 -10.01 6.71 3.36
C VAL A 89 -11.07 7.60 4.02
N ASP A 90 -10.64 8.47 4.94
CA ASP A 90 -11.52 9.36 5.70
C ASP A 90 -11.93 10.64 4.95
N GLY A 91 -11.16 10.99 3.91
CA GLY A 91 -11.40 12.09 2.99
C GLY A 91 -10.42 12.00 1.82
N PRO A 92 -10.64 12.76 0.73
CA PRO A 92 -9.81 12.65 -0.47
C PRO A 92 -8.37 13.05 -0.19
N ALA A 93 -7.43 12.20 -0.60
CA ALA A 93 -6.01 12.51 -0.56
C ALA A 93 -5.63 13.61 -1.56
N THR A 94 -4.57 14.34 -1.24
CA THR A 94 -4.00 15.39 -2.09
C THR A 94 -2.59 15.02 -2.56
N GLU A 95 -2.14 15.61 -3.66
CA GLU A 95 -0.75 15.40 -4.12
C GLU A 95 0.24 16.02 -3.15
N GLU A 96 -0.13 17.13 -2.52
CA GLU A 96 0.67 17.82 -1.52
C GLU A 96 0.92 16.93 -0.29
N GLN A 97 -0.10 16.23 0.22
CA GLN A 97 0.05 15.25 1.30
C GLN A 97 0.98 14.11 0.89
N LEU A 98 0.81 13.56 -0.33
CA LEU A 98 1.67 12.50 -0.84
C LEU A 98 3.14 12.96 -0.94
N ASP A 99 3.38 14.15 -1.50
CA ASP A 99 4.72 14.69 -1.66
C ASP A 99 5.39 15.01 -0.32
N ALA A 100 4.62 15.49 0.67
CA ALA A 100 5.09 15.70 2.03
C ALA A 100 5.51 14.39 2.72
N LEU A 101 4.71 13.32 2.59
CA LEU A 101 5.04 12.00 3.13
C LEU A 101 6.31 11.43 2.47
N LEU A 102 6.44 11.54 1.15
CA LEU A 102 7.64 11.07 0.45
C LEU A 102 8.87 11.89 0.82
N ALA A 103 8.73 13.20 1.02
CA ALA A 103 9.81 14.03 1.54
C ALA A 103 10.21 13.59 2.95
N HIS A 104 9.25 13.30 3.83
CA HIS A 104 9.51 12.77 5.16
C HIS A 104 10.35 11.49 5.10
N TYR A 105 9.93 10.49 4.32
CA TYR A 105 10.67 9.24 4.17
C TYR A 105 12.09 9.44 3.62
N ARG A 106 12.26 10.28 2.58
CA ARG A 106 13.58 10.61 2.04
C ARG A 106 14.48 11.24 3.09
N ASN A 107 13.96 12.16 3.90
CA ASN A 107 14.72 12.86 4.93
C ASN A 107 15.25 11.91 6.03
N VAL A 108 14.55 10.81 6.28
CA VAL A 108 14.99 9.77 7.24
C VAL A 108 15.71 8.59 6.56
N GLY A 109 16.04 8.71 5.28
CA GLY A 109 16.82 7.71 4.52
C GLY A 109 16.01 6.51 4.00
N ILE A 110 14.68 6.56 4.06
CA ILE A 110 13.81 5.51 3.55
C ILE A 110 13.43 5.84 2.10
N THR A 111 13.79 4.97 1.17
CA THR A 111 13.59 5.20 -0.28
C THR A 111 12.34 4.53 -0.83
N ARG A 112 11.80 3.52 -0.15
CA ARG A 112 10.66 2.71 -0.64
C ARG A 112 9.60 2.52 0.45
N PRO A 113 8.89 3.60 0.84
CA PRO A 113 7.73 3.47 1.70
C PRO A 113 6.54 2.84 0.96
N TRP A 114 5.66 2.21 1.70
CA TRP A 114 4.46 1.56 1.18
C TRP A 114 3.22 2.36 1.51
N PHE A 115 2.24 2.40 0.60
CA PHE A 115 0.99 3.12 0.81
C PHE A 115 -0.16 2.13 0.78
N TYR A 116 -0.91 2.05 1.87
CA TYR A 116 -2.07 1.16 1.93
C TYR A 116 -3.25 1.89 1.31
N THR A 117 -3.83 1.27 0.30
CA THR A 117 -4.99 1.79 -0.44
C THR A 117 -6.04 0.70 -0.50
N SER A 118 -7.30 1.14 -0.56
CA SER A 118 -8.46 0.29 -0.75
C SER A 118 -9.19 0.68 -2.04
N PRO A 119 -10.08 -0.15 -2.58
CA PRO A 119 -10.93 0.22 -3.71
C PRO A 119 -11.78 1.47 -3.45
N HIS A 120 -12.02 1.81 -2.17
CA HIS A 120 -12.80 2.98 -1.75
C HIS A 120 -11.95 4.22 -1.45
N THR A 121 -10.64 4.12 -1.62
CA THR A 121 -9.72 5.23 -1.38
C THR A 121 -9.93 6.33 -2.42
N GLU A 122 -10.10 7.55 -1.94
CA GLU A 122 -10.31 8.74 -2.74
C GLU A 122 -9.04 9.63 -2.76
N PRO A 123 -8.74 10.28 -3.89
CA PRO A 123 -9.40 10.13 -5.17
C PRO A 123 -8.95 8.86 -5.89
N ALA A 124 -9.75 8.33 -6.82
CA ALA A 124 -9.40 7.14 -7.61
C ALA A 124 -8.05 7.29 -8.37
N ARG A 125 -7.64 8.53 -8.67
CA ARG A 125 -6.35 8.86 -9.28
C ARG A 125 -5.14 8.73 -8.34
N LEU A 126 -5.33 8.48 -7.04
CA LEU A 126 -4.25 8.30 -6.08
C LEU A 126 -3.27 7.22 -6.54
N ARG A 127 -3.79 6.11 -7.08
CA ARG A 127 -2.94 5.05 -7.64
C ARG A 127 -2.02 5.59 -8.74
N CYS A 128 -2.55 6.37 -9.68
CA CYS A 128 -1.75 6.98 -10.74
C CYS A 128 -0.69 7.94 -10.18
N TRP A 129 -1.01 8.67 -9.10
CA TRP A 129 -0.06 9.55 -8.44
C TRP A 129 1.11 8.81 -7.79
N LEU A 130 0.83 7.66 -7.15
CA LEU A 130 1.83 6.77 -6.57
C LEU A 130 2.73 6.17 -7.67
N GLU A 131 2.12 5.64 -8.73
CA GLU A 131 2.83 5.07 -9.88
C GLU A 131 3.74 6.11 -10.57
N ALA A 132 3.27 7.34 -10.76
CA ALA A 132 4.07 8.43 -11.32
C ALA A 132 5.31 8.79 -10.47
N ARG A 133 5.30 8.44 -9.18
CA ARG A 133 6.41 8.64 -8.23
C ARG A 133 7.26 7.37 -8.04
N GLY A 134 7.01 6.32 -8.84
CA GLY A 134 7.79 5.07 -8.83
C GLY A 134 7.38 4.09 -7.73
N LEU A 135 6.19 4.25 -7.17
CA LEU A 135 5.61 3.34 -6.17
C LEU A 135 4.62 2.39 -6.87
N GLN A 136 4.67 1.10 -6.56
CA GLN A 136 3.81 0.07 -7.16
C GLN A 136 2.95 -0.58 -6.09
#